data_AF-A0A392SDF4-F1
#
_entry.id   AF-A0A392SDF4-F1
#
_cell.length_a   1.000
_cell.length_b   1.000
_cell.length_c   1.000
_cell.angle_alpha   90.00
_cell.angle_beta   90.00
_cell.angle_gamma   90.00
#
_symmetry.space_group_name_H-M   'P 1'
#
loop_
_entity.id
_entity.type
_entity.pdbx_description
1 polymer ?
#
loop_
_entity_poly.entity_id
_entity_poly.type
_entity_poly.pdbx_seq_one_letter_code
_entity_poly.pdbx_strand_id
1 'polypeptide(L)' 'MQLAISTALPMALQAAIELGVFEVLQNAGKGARLSADDIVSCLSKINNPEASKMLDRILAFLSSHSVL' A
#
# COMPACT_ATOMS: atom_id res chain seq x y z
N MET A 1 -22.49 -7.65 5.38
CA MET A 1 -21.03 -7.51 5.59
C MET A 1 -20.39 -6.31 4.89
N GLN A 2 -21.08 -5.53 4.04
CA GLN A 2 -20.49 -4.36 3.38
C GLN A 2 -20.23 -3.15 4.31
N LEU A 3 -21.02 -3.00 5.37
CA LEU A 3 -20.89 -1.88 6.32
C LEU A 3 -19.53 -1.85 7.05
N ALA A 4 -18.94 -3.02 7.33
CA ALA A 4 -17.60 -3.11 7.94
C ALA A 4 -16.47 -2.82 6.94
N ILE A 5 -16.67 -3.15 5.66
CA ILE A 5 -15.72 -2.84 4.58
C ILE A 5 -15.74 -1.35 4.26
N SER A 6 -16.88 -0.67 4.49
CA SER A 6 -17.04 0.77 4.30
C SER A 6 -16.10 1.60 5.17
N THR A 7 -15.66 1.10 6.33
CA THR A 7 -14.66 1.77 7.18
C THR A 7 -13.25 1.22 6.97
N ALA A 8 -13.12 -0.05 6.59
CA ALA A 8 -11.83 -0.65 6.28
C ALA A 8 -11.17 -0.06 5.02
N LEU A 9 -11.95 0.27 3.99
CA LEU A 9 -11.45 0.92 2.76
C LEU A 9 -10.78 2.27 3.02
N PRO A 10 -11.45 3.27 3.65
CA PRO A 10 -10.82 4.55 3.94
C PRO A 10 -9.65 4.43 4.91
N MET A 11 -9.69 3.50 5.89
CA MET A 11 -8.54 3.27 6.76
C MET A 11 -7.34 2.65 6.04
N ALA A 12 -7.57 1.70 5.12
CA ALA A 12 -6.50 1.13 4.31
C ALA A 12 -5.89 2.16 3.36
N LEU A 13 -6.73 3.02 2.77
CA LEU A 13 -6.27 4.12 1.93
C LEU A 13 -5.44 5.12 2.74
N GLN A 14 -5.92 5.51 3.93
CA GLN A 14 -5.20 6.41 4.81
C GLN A 14 -3.86 5.82 5.25
N ALA A 15 -3.82 4.55 5.63
CA ALA A 15 -2.56 3.86 5.96
C ALA A 15 -1.58 3.86 4.78
N ALA A 16 -2.05 3.61 3.55
CA ALA A 16 -1.20 3.67 2.35
C ALA A 16 -0.66 5.09 2.08
N ILE A 17 -1.43 6.14 2.39
CA ILE A 17 -0.98 7.53 2.30
C ILE A 17 0.04 7.85 3.40
N GLU A 18 -0.22 7.48 4.66
CA GLU A 18 0.71 7.71 5.78
C GLU A 18 2.02 6.94 5.62
N LEU A 19 1.96 5.75 5.00
CA LEU A 19 3.13 4.97 4.61
C LEU A 19 3.81 5.53 3.35
N GLY A 20 3.38 6.63 2.75
CA GLY A 20 4.04 7.23 1.57
C GLY A 20 4.06 6.32 0.33
N VAL A 21 3.19 5.31 0.25
CA VAL A 21 3.16 4.33 -0.84
C VAL A 21 2.91 5.02 -2.18
N PHE A 22 2.00 5.99 -2.20
CA PHE A 22 1.70 6.77 -3.40
C PHE A 22 2.85 7.69 -3.81
N GLU A 23 3.69 8.15 -2.88
CA GLU A 23 4.89 8.93 -3.22
C GLU A 23 5.96 8.02 -3.86
N VAL A 24 6.12 6.79 -3.35
CA VAL A 24 7.02 5.79 -3.94
C VAL A 24 6.53 5.40 -5.34
N LEU A 25 5.23 5.14 -5.52
CA LEU A 25 4.64 4.85 -6.83
C LEU A 25 4.79 6.03 -7.80
N GLN A 26 4.61 7.26 -7.33
CA GLN A 26 4.84 8.46 -8.15
C GLN A 26 6.30 8.61 -8.56
N ASN A 27 7.24 8.38 -7.64
CA ASN A 27 8.68 8.44 -7.92
C ASN A 27 9.14 7.34 -8.88
N ALA A 28 8.52 6.16 -8.85
CA ALA A 28 8.84 5.07 -9.78
C ALA A 28 8.33 5.33 -11.21
N GLY A 29 7.36 6.23 -11.38
CA GLY A 29 6.83 6.65 -12.67
C GLY A 29 5.56 5.92 -13.11
N LYS A 30 4.84 6.51 -14.07
CA LYS A 30 3.58 5.97 -14.58
C LYS A 30 3.78 4.59 -15.21
N GLY A 31 3.11 3.58 -14.66
CA GLY A 31 3.16 2.20 -15.15
C GLY A 31 4.28 1.35 -14.53
N ALA A 32 5.02 1.88 -13.57
CA ALA A 32 6.01 1.10 -12.83
C ALA A 32 5.31 0.01 -12.00
N ARG A 33 5.72 -1.25 -12.23
CA ARG A 33 5.33 -2.39 -11.39
C ARG A 33 6.39 -2.56 -10.32
N LEU A 34 6.15 -1.95 -9.17
CA LEU A 34 6.99 -2.14 -7.99
C LEU A 34 6.50 -3.35 -7.21
N SER A 35 7.42 -4.18 -6.72
CA SER A 35 7.07 -5.19 -5.73
C SER A 35 6.90 -4.53 -4.36
N ALA A 36 6.15 -5.15 -3.45
CA ALA A 36 6.01 -4.63 -2.09
C ALA A 36 7.36 -4.43 -1.39
N ASP A 37 8.36 -5.25 -1.74
CA ASP A 37 9.71 -5.16 -1.19
C ASP A 37 10.48 -3.93 -1.67
N ASP A 38 10.30 -3.54 -2.93
CA ASP A 38 10.87 -2.31 -3.49
C ASP A 38 10.27 -1.08 -2.77
N ILE A 39 8.97 -1.12 -2.47
CA ILE A 39 8.28 -0.03 -1.79
C ILE A 39 8.76 0.10 -0.34
N VAL A 40 8.89 -1.03 0.37
CA VAL A 40 9.41 -1.06 1.75
C VAL A 40 10.88 -0.63 1.79
N SER A 41 11.68 -1.02 0.80
CA SER A 41 13.08 -0.60 0.66
C SER A 41 13.19 0.91 0.43
N CYS A 42 12.30 1.49 -0.39
CA CYS A 42 12.24 2.92 -0.62
C CYS A 42 11.82 3.69 0.64
N LEU A 43 10.98 3.08 1.48
CA LEU A 43 10.48 3.69 2.72
C LEU A 43 11.52 3.86 3.83
N SER A 44 12.76 3.41 3.64
CA SER A 44 13.99 3.78 4.37
C SER A 44 13.98 3.68 5.91
N LYS A 45 12.87 3.25 6.53
CA LYS A 45 12.64 3.31 7.99
C LYS A 45 11.94 2.08 8.56
N ILE A 46 11.62 1.09 7.72
CA ILE A 46 10.86 -0.06 8.15
C ILE A 46 11.79 -1.23 8.44
N ASN A 47 12.16 -1.37 9.72
CA ASN A 47 13.00 -2.46 10.21
C ASN A 47 12.17 -3.72 10.57
N ASN A 48 11.05 -3.93 9.87
CA ASN A 48 10.12 -5.03 10.12
C ASN A 48 10.14 -6.01 8.94
N PRO A 49 10.60 -7.26 9.13
CA PRO A 49 10.67 -8.26 8.06
C PRO A 49 9.29 -8.63 7.48
N GLU A 50 8.21 -8.41 8.23
CA GLU A 50 6.84 -8.69 7.77
C GLU A 50 6.17 -7.46 7.10
N ALA A 51 6.86 -6.31 7.03
CA ALA A 51 6.28 -5.09 6.45
C ALA A 51 5.93 -5.24 4.98
N SER A 52 6.77 -5.95 4.22
CA SER A 52 6.54 -6.23 2.80
C SER A 52 5.23 -6.99 2.61
N LYS A 53 4.96 -8.02 3.44
CA LYS A 53 3.68 -8.76 3.43
C LYS A 53 2.49 -7.94 3.92
N MET A 54 2.67 -7.08 4.92
CA MET A 54 1.58 -6.24 5.41
C MET A 54 1.17 -5.20 4.38
N LEU A 55 2.15 -4.59 3.72
CA LEU A 55 1.93 -3.66 2.62
C LEU A 55 1.26 -4.36 1.44
N ASP A 56 1.73 -5.55 1.06
CA ASP A 56 1.12 -6.35 -0.01
C ASP A 56 -0.36 -6.62 0.24
N ARG A 57 -0.74 -6.95 1.48
CA ARG A 57 -2.15 -7.11 1.88
C ARG A 57 -2.98 -5.83 1.74
N ILE A 58 -2.42 -4.68 2.11
CA ILE A 58 -3.09 -3.37 1.96
C ILE A 58 -3.27 -3.05 0.47
N LEU A 59 -2.23 -3.22 -0.34
CA LEU A 59 -2.26 -3.01 -1.78
C LEU A 59 -3.25 -3.95 -2.48
N ALA A 60 -3.24 -5.24 -2.12
CA ALA A 60 -4.18 -6.22 -2.65
C ALA A 60 -5.62 -5.89 -2.29
N PHE A 61 -5.87 -5.38 -1.08
CA PHE A 61 -7.19 -4.92 -0.67
C PHE A 61 -7.64 -3.70 -1.46
N LEU A 62 -6.78 -2.70 -1.62
CA LEU A 62 -7.06 -1.50 -2.44
C LEU A 62 -7.28 -1.84 -3.92
N SER A 63 -6.49 -2.76 -4.49
CA SER A 63 -6.65 -3.21 -5.88
C SER A 63 -7.92 -4.04 -6.07
N SER A 64 -8.31 -4.86 -5.09
CA SER A 64 -9.62 -5.55 -5.08
C SER A 64 -10.80 -4.57 -5.11
N HIS A 65 -10.60 -3.34 -4.62
CA HIS A 65 -11.57 -2.25 -4.69
C HIS A 65 -11.36 -1.30 -5.88
N SER A 66 -10.52 -1.69 -6.87
CA SER A 66 -10.21 -0.91 -8.08
C SER A 66 -9.66 0.50 -7.82
N VAL A 67 -8.96 0.69 -6.70
CA VAL A 67 -8.28 1.94 -6.36
C VAL A 67 -6.86 2.01 -6.96
N LEU A 68 -6.27 0.84 -7.23
CA LEU A 68 -4.92 0.63 -7.77
C LEU A 68 -4.95 -0.22 -9.05
#